data_AF-A0A1I0SVL1-F1
#
_entry.id   AF-A0A1I0SVL1-F1
#
_cell.length_a   1.000
_cell.length_b   1.000
_cell.length_c   1.000
_cell.angle_alpha   90.00
_cell.angle_beta   90.00
_cell.angle_gamma   90.00
#
_symmetry.space_group_name_H-M   'P 1'
#
loop_
_entity.id
_entity.type
_entity.pdbx_description
1 polymer ?
#
loop_
_entity_poly.entity_id
_entity_poly.type
_entity_poly.pdbx_seq_one_letter_code
_entity_poly.pdbx_strand_id
1 'polypeptide(L)'
;MKNKSLYFLTGIALFYFSCAKICIVPPVNTTVGGAVVSFASSKIPCKKVPEYEKAVKLSINAIYSQMFETELENYIKDSIGNGPHENSWKGLVAKDIVDKMRKEINGEYIETYGGAIGWFRYAFYHNIAYDGTANGPILLNRIPLRHRNAASIANTIAHETAHRIGLIHPSSDIDLKIAYKEPPYVIGAIIENICSR
;
A
#
# COMPACT_ATOMS: atom_id res chain seq x y z
N MET A 1 14.72 9.86 -46.63
CA MET A 1 13.77 9.38 -45.58
C MET A 1 14.47 8.78 -44.33
N LYS A 2 15.70 9.17 -43.97
CA LYS A 2 16.45 8.52 -42.86
C LYS A 2 16.39 9.25 -41.50
N ASN A 3 15.90 10.49 -41.44
CA ASN A 3 15.90 11.28 -40.19
C ASN A 3 14.59 11.23 -39.40
N LYS A 4 13.44 10.89 -40.01
CA LYS A 4 12.14 10.93 -39.30
C LYS A 4 12.01 9.86 -38.21
N SER A 5 12.61 8.68 -38.40
CA SER A 5 12.56 7.60 -37.40
C SER A 5 13.43 7.87 -36.17
N LEU A 6 14.54 8.58 -36.33
CA LEU A 6 15.43 8.92 -35.22
C LEU A 6 14.81 9.96 -34.28
N TYR A 7 14.11 10.97 -34.83
CA TYR A 7 13.36 11.96 -34.06
C TYR A 7 12.12 11.38 -33.37
N PHE A 8 11.47 10.38 -33.99
CA PHE A 8 10.34 9.69 -33.38
C PHE A 8 10.77 8.82 -32.18
N LEU A 9 11.89 8.09 -32.32
CA LEU A 9 12.45 7.28 -31.23
C LEU A 9 13.04 8.14 -30.09
N THR A 10 13.66 9.28 -30.39
CA THR A 10 14.11 10.23 -29.35
C THR A 10 12.94 10.96 -28.68
N GLY A 11 11.87 11.27 -29.41
CA GLY A 11 10.64 11.84 -28.85
C GLY A 11 9.93 10.88 -27.88
N ILE A 12 9.89 9.58 -28.21
CA ILE A 12 9.38 8.53 -27.30
C ILE A 12 10.30 8.41 -26.08
N ALA A 13 11.62 8.34 -26.25
CA ALA A 13 12.55 8.25 -25.14
C ALA A 13 12.43 9.43 -24.16
N LEU A 14 12.38 10.68 -24.65
CA LEU A 14 12.25 11.88 -23.81
C LEU A 14 10.90 11.94 -23.06
N PHE A 15 9.81 11.46 -23.66
CA PHE A 15 8.52 11.34 -22.96
C PHE A 15 8.56 10.29 -21.84
N TYR A 16 9.26 9.16 -22.04
CA TYR A 16 9.42 8.12 -21.03
C TYR A 16 10.34 8.54 -19.87
N PHE A 17 11.35 9.36 -20.10
CA PHE A 17 12.27 9.84 -19.05
C PHE A 17 11.73 11.00 -18.21
N SER A 18 10.78 11.80 -18.71
CA SER A 18 10.16 12.89 -17.93
C SER A 18 9.30 12.42 -16.74
N CYS A 19 9.02 11.12 -16.64
CA CYS A 19 8.30 10.49 -15.52
C CYS A 19 9.23 9.91 -14.44
N ALA A 20 10.55 10.16 -14.49
CA ALA A 20 11.52 9.53 -13.58
C ALA A 20 11.94 10.38 -12.36
N LYS A 21 11.58 11.68 -12.30
CA LYS A 21 12.02 12.56 -11.19
C LYS A 21 11.39 12.10 -9.87
N ILE A 22 12.24 11.76 -8.92
CA ILE A 22 11.86 11.44 -7.54
C ILE A 22 11.95 12.71 -6.70
N CYS A 23 10.94 12.93 -5.88
CA CYS A 23 10.86 14.01 -4.91
C CYS A 23 11.00 13.41 -3.51
N ILE A 24 11.74 14.10 -2.65
CA ILE A 24 11.72 13.85 -1.22
C ILE A 24 10.52 14.61 -0.67
N VAL A 25 9.54 13.89 -0.16
CA VAL A 25 8.37 14.46 0.49
C VAL A 25 8.70 14.57 1.99
N PRO A 26 8.51 15.73 2.62
CA PRO A 26 8.68 15.87 4.06
C PRO A 26 7.65 14.98 4.80
N PRO A 27 7.81 14.80 6.13
CA PRO A 27 6.84 14.06 6.91
C PRO A 27 5.41 14.59 6.74
N VAL A 28 4.45 13.68 6.58
CA VAL A 28 3.03 14.01 6.44
C VAL A 28 2.37 13.78 7.79
N ASN A 29 1.90 14.86 8.40
CA ASN A 29 1.28 14.83 9.72
C ASN A 29 -0.25 14.88 9.62
N THR A 30 -0.92 14.12 10.48
CA THR A 30 -2.37 14.14 10.65
C THR A 30 -2.70 14.12 12.15
N THR A 31 -3.63 14.97 12.58
CA THR A 31 -4.10 14.98 13.97
C THR A 31 -5.36 14.14 14.10
N VAL A 32 -5.32 13.11 14.93
CA VAL A 32 -6.43 12.18 15.20
C VAL A 32 -6.58 12.01 16.70
N GLY A 33 -7.79 12.25 17.24
CA GLY A 33 -8.05 12.14 18.67
C GLY A 33 -7.18 13.04 19.57
N GLY A 34 -6.68 14.17 19.04
CA GLY A 34 -5.79 15.09 19.75
C GLY A 34 -4.30 14.72 19.74
N ALA A 35 -3.92 13.57 19.17
CA ALA A 35 -2.54 13.17 18.96
C ALA A 35 -2.09 13.45 17.52
N VAL A 36 -0.83 13.85 17.34
CA VAL A 36 -0.21 13.99 16.01
C VAL A 36 0.40 12.65 15.61
N VAL A 37 -0.05 12.11 14.49
CA VAL A 37 0.54 10.94 13.84
C VAL A 37 1.35 11.42 12.65
N SER A 38 2.60 10.95 12.55
CA SER A 38 3.52 11.37 11.51
C SER A 38 3.91 10.18 10.64
N PHE A 39 3.69 10.31 9.33
CA PHE A 39 4.31 9.42 8.35
C PHE A 39 5.63 10.07 7.93
N ALA A 40 6.74 9.37 8.07
CA ALA A 40 8.08 9.90 7.91
C ALA A 40 8.39 10.30 6.45
N SER A 41 9.53 10.98 6.28
CA SER A 41 9.95 11.48 4.97
C SER A 41 10.12 10.35 3.96
N SER A 42 9.58 10.54 2.77
CA SER A 42 9.42 9.49 1.76
C SER A 42 9.95 9.90 0.39
N LYS A 43 10.29 8.93 -0.47
CA LYS A 43 10.82 9.14 -1.83
C LYS A 43 9.83 8.71 -2.90
N ILE A 44 9.08 9.66 -3.43
CA ILE A 44 7.93 9.44 -4.33
C ILE A 44 8.18 10.09 -5.70
N PRO A 45 7.72 9.52 -6.83
CA PRO A 45 7.72 10.22 -8.10
C PRO A 45 7.01 11.56 -7.97
N CYS A 46 7.63 12.66 -8.42
CA CYS A 46 7.11 14.01 -8.17
C CYS A 46 5.66 14.20 -8.64
N LYS A 47 5.27 13.54 -9.74
CA LYS A 47 3.90 13.58 -10.29
C LYS A 47 2.85 12.89 -9.41
N LYS A 48 3.27 12.12 -8.40
CA LYS A 48 2.41 11.34 -7.50
C LYS A 48 2.44 11.85 -6.06
N VAL A 49 3.15 12.94 -5.79
CA VAL A 49 3.20 13.54 -4.44
C VAL A 49 1.80 13.90 -3.93
N PRO A 50 0.90 14.55 -4.72
CA PRO A 50 -0.43 14.89 -4.21
C PRO A 50 -1.27 13.66 -3.84
N GLU A 51 -1.28 12.61 -4.67
CA GLU A 51 -1.99 11.37 -4.34
C GLU A 51 -1.37 10.63 -3.17
N TYR A 52 -0.04 10.64 -3.04
CA TYR A 52 0.66 10.07 -1.90
C TYR A 52 0.30 10.78 -0.59
N GLU A 53 0.39 12.11 -0.52
CA GLU A 53 0.06 12.86 0.69
C GLU A 53 -1.41 12.66 1.08
N LYS A 54 -2.30 12.62 0.09
CA LYS A 54 -3.71 12.28 0.31
C LYS A 54 -3.88 10.86 0.83
N ALA A 55 -3.18 9.88 0.25
CA ALA A 55 -3.23 8.48 0.68
C ALA A 55 -2.76 8.28 2.13
N VAL A 56 -1.67 8.95 2.52
CA VAL A 56 -1.17 8.91 3.90
C VAL A 56 -2.24 9.44 4.86
N LYS A 57 -2.80 10.62 4.59
CA LYS A 57 -3.86 11.19 5.44
C LYS A 57 -5.09 10.27 5.52
N LEU A 58 -5.49 9.71 4.38
CA LEU A 58 -6.61 8.78 4.30
C LEU A 58 -6.36 7.51 5.12
N SER A 59 -5.19 6.87 4.97
CA SER A 59 -4.82 5.68 5.73
C SER A 59 -4.79 5.93 7.24
N ILE A 60 -4.15 7.01 7.70
CA ILE A 60 -4.13 7.39 9.12
C ILE A 60 -5.57 7.60 9.63
N ASN A 61 -6.37 8.41 8.95
CA ASN A 61 -7.75 8.68 9.38
C ASN A 61 -8.60 7.41 9.42
N ALA A 62 -8.45 6.52 8.44
CA ALA A 62 -9.18 5.26 8.38
C ALA A 62 -8.76 4.31 9.50
N ILE A 63 -7.46 4.11 9.76
CA ILE A 63 -6.94 3.26 10.84
C ILE A 63 -7.38 3.76 12.22
N TYR A 64 -7.48 5.08 12.40
CA TYR A 64 -7.96 5.69 13.64
C TYR A 64 -9.49 5.78 13.73
N SER A 65 -10.24 5.38 12.69
CA SER A 65 -11.70 5.43 12.71
C SER A 65 -12.31 4.24 13.44
N GLN A 66 -13.46 4.46 14.08
CA GLN A 66 -14.28 3.37 14.64
C GLN A 66 -14.80 2.44 13.54
N MET A 67 -15.05 2.99 12.34
CA MET A 67 -15.56 2.24 11.19
C MET A 67 -14.61 1.11 10.79
N PHE A 68 -13.30 1.35 10.81
CA PHE A 68 -12.32 0.31 10.51
C PHE A 68 -12.36 -0.85 11.51
N GLU A 69 -12.41 -0.55 12.81
CA GLU A 69 -12.50 -1.57 13.86
C GLU A 69 -13.77 -2.42 13.71
N THR A 70 -14.91 -1.78 13.45
CA THR A 70 -16.20 -2.46 13.25
C THR A 70 -16.23 -3.32 11.99
N GLU A 71 -15.76 -2.81 10.85
CA GLU A 71 -15.73 -3.58 9.59
C GLU A 71 -14.78 -4.78 9.71
N LEU A 72 -13.64 -4.62 10.41
CA LEU A 72 -12.71 -5.72 10.66
C LEU A 72 -13.28 -6.76 11.62
N GLU A 73 -13.93 -6.34 12.71
CA GLU A 73 -14.59 -7.25 13.65
C GLU A 73 -15.66 -8.10 12.96
N ASN A 74 -16.50 -7.46 12.14
CA ASN A 74 -17.51 -8.16 11.35
C ASN A 74 -16.87 -9.17 10.39
N TYR A 75 -15.81 -8.77 9.68
CA TYR A 75 -15.12 -9.68 8.76
C TYR A 75 -14.52 -10.89 9.48
N ILE A 76 -13.82 -10.68 10.60
CA ILE A 76 -13.20 -11.76 11.38
C ILE A 76 -14.28 -12.74 11.85
N LYS A 77 -15.40 -12.23 12.38
CA LYS A 77 -16.53 -13.03 12.83
C LYS A 77 -17.12 -13.90 11.71
N ASP A 78 -17.26 -13.34 10.51
CA ASP A 78 -17.82 -14.04 9.36
C ASP A 78 -16.82 -15.01 8.71
N SER A 79 -15.52 -14.81 8.91
CA SER A 79 -14.45 -15.61 8.29
C SER A 79 -14.06 -16.84 9.11
N ILE A 80 -14.25 -16.81 10.43
CA ILE A 80 -14.02 -17.98 11.29
C ILE A 80 -15.09 -19.04 10.98
N GLY A 81 -14.64 -20.24 10.61
CA GLY A 81 -15.50 -21.37 10.21
C GLY A 81 -15.83 -21.46 8.72
N ASN A 82 -15.28 -20.56 7.87
CA ASN A 82 -15.63 -20.47 6.45
C ASN A 82 -14.42 -20.61 5.52
N GLY A 83 -14.14 -21.85 5.10
CA GLY A 83 -13.26 -22.14 3.96
C GLY A 83 -11.75 -22.08 4.28
N PRO A 84 -10.89 -22.14 3.26
CA PRO A 84 -9.48 -22.49 3.42
C PRO A 84 -8.60 -21.39 4.08
N HIS A 85 -9.12 -20.19 4.29
CA HIS A 85 -8.42 -19.05 4.91
C HIS A 85 -8.71 -18.90 6.41
N GLU A 86 -9.61 -19.72 6.97
CA GLU A 86 -10.05 -19.65 8.37
C GLU A 86 -8.86 -19.63 9.35
N ASN A 87 -7.88 -20.50 9.12
CA ASN A 87 -6.72 -20.63 10.01
C ASN A 87 -5.91 -19.33 10.10
N SER A 88 -5.92 -18.49 9.05
CA SER A 88 -5.22 -17.20 9.02
C SER A 88 -5.89 -16.15 9.93
N TRP A 89 -7.13 -16.39 10.35
CA TRP A 89 -7.91 -15.50 11.24
C TRP A 89 -8.07 -16.03 12.67
N LYS A 90 -7.74 -17.31 12.90
CA LYS A 90 -7.94 -17.96 14.19
C LYS A 90 -7.14 -17.28 15.30
N GLY A 91 -7.83 -16.86 16.35
CA GLY A 91 -7.22 -16.21 17.51
C GLY A 91 -6.84 -14.75 17.30
N LEU A 92 -7.19 -14.14 16.15
CA LEU A 92 -7.04 -12.72 15.94
C LEU A 92 -8.23 -11.95 16.53
N VAL A 93 -7.95 -10.77 17.09
CA VAL A 93 -8.95 -9.87 17.67
C VAL A 93 -8.83 -8.52 16.97
N ALA A 94 -9.95 -7.99 16.45
CA ALA A 94 -9.96 -6.75 15.67
C ALA A 94 -9.35 -5.58 16.44
N LYS A 95 -9.74 -5.40 17.70
CA LYS A 95 -9.21 -4.35 18.59
C LYS A 95 -7.68 -4.40 18.71
N ASP A 96 -7.12 -5.58 18.95
CA ASP A 96 -5.67 -5.76 19.08
C ASP A 96 -4.93 -5.45 17.79
N ILE A 97 -5.49 -5.84 16.64
CA ILE A 97 -4.95 -5.49 15.32
C ILE A 97 -4.94 -3.97 15.15
N VAL A 98 -6.09 -3.33 15.38
CA VAL A 98 -6.27 -1.89 15.21
C VAL A 98 -5.30 -1.11 16.10
N ASP A 99 -5.17 -1.48 17.37
CA ASP A 99 -4.27 -0.82 18.31
C ASP A 99 -2.79 -0.99 17.91
N LYS A 100 -2.41 -2.16 17.41
CA LYS A 100 -1.06 -2.38 16.85
C LYS A 100 -0.84 -1.54 15.57
N MET A 101 -1.80 -1.48 14.66
CA MET A 101 -1.69 -0.67 13.44
C MET A 101 -1.57 0.82 13.74
N ARG A 102 -2.34 1.34 14.72
CA ARG A 102 -2.26 2.75 15.16
C ARG A 102 -0.87 3.09 15.70
N LYS A 103 -0.24 2.15 16.42
CA LYS A 103 1.13 2.31 16.89
C LYS A 103 2.14 2.26 15.75
N GLU A 104 1.98 1.30 14.84
CA GLU A 104 2.97 0.99 13.80
C GLU A 104 2.99 2.01 12.67
N ILE A 105 1.84 2.56 12.27
CA ILE A 105 1.76 3.54 11.17
C ILE A 105 2.57 4.83 11.45
N ASN A 106 2.86 5.12 12.72
CA ASN A 106 3.64 6.28 13.11
C ASN A 106 5.14 6.05 12.86
N GLY A 107 5.71 6.83 11.96
CA GLY A 107 7.11 6.73 11.56
C GLY A 107 7.36 5.86 10.32
N GLU A 108 6.31 5.25 9.76
CA GLU A 108 6.43 4.55 8.47
C GLU A 108 6.81 5.52 7.35
N TYR A 109 7.45 4.98 6.31
CA TYR A 109 7.83 5.74 5.13
C TYR A 109 7.77 4.86 3.88
N ILE A 110 7.64 5.52 2.74
CA ILE A 110 7.60 4.89 1.43
C ILE A 110 8.84 5.28 0.64
N GLU A 111 9.42 4.29 -0.02
CA GLU A 111 10.32 4.49 -1.14
C GLU A 111 9.75 3.85 -2.41
N THR A 112 10.29 4.21 -3.57
CA THR A 112 9.78 3.69 -4.84
C THR A 112 10.90 3.12 -5.69
N TYR A 113 10.63 2.01 -6.37
CA TYR A 113 11.56 1.34 -7.26
C TYR A 113 10.95 1.21 -8.66
N GLY A 114 11.77 0.99 -9.69
CA GLY A 114 11.25 0.94 -11.07
C GLY A 114 12.30 0.53 -12.09
N GLY A 115 12.14 1.00 -13.33
CA GLY A 115 13.00 0.59 -14.44
C GLY A 115 12.68 -0.83 -14.92
N ALA A 116 13.64 -1.48 -15.58
CA ALA A 116 13.46 -2.82 -16.14
C ALA A 116 13.07 -3.86 -15.07
N ILE A 117 13.64 -3.75 -13.86
CA ILE A 117 13.32 -4.64 -12.73
C ILE A 117 11.86 -4.45 -12.29
N GLY A 118 11.41 -3.20 -12.13
CA GLY A 118 10.03 -2.91 -11.76
C GLY A 118 9.03 -3.37 -12.82
N TRP A 119 9.36 -3.18 -14.10
CA TRP A 119 8.54 -3.67 -15.21
C TRP A 119 8.46 -5.19 -15.24
N PHE A 120 9.59 -5.88 -15.13
CA PHE A 120 9.64 -7.34 -15.10
C PHE A 120 8.83 -7.92 -13.93
N ARG A 121 9.03 -7.37 -12.72
CA ARG A 121 8.28 -7.81 -11.54
C ARG A 121 6.77 -7.58 -11.67
N TYR A 122 6.36 -6.49 -12.29
CA TYR A 122 4.94 -6.24 -12.53
C TYR A 122 4.38 -7.17 -13.61
N ALA A 123 5.06 -7.34 -14.74
CA ALA A 123 4.57 -8.13 -15.87
C ALA A 123 4.44 -9.62 -15.56
N PHE A 124 5.37 -10.19 -14.78
CA PHE A 124 5.41 -11.63 -14.52
C PHE A 124 4.87 -12.04 -13.15
N TYR A 125 4.94 -11.15 -12.16
CA TYR A 125 4.54 -11.46 -10.77
C TYR A 125 3.44 -10.54 -10.25
N HIS A 126 2.91 -9.64 -11.09
CA HIS A 126 1.90 -8.64 -10.70
C HIS A 126 2.30 -7.84 -9.46
N ASN A 127 3.61 -7.68 -9.20
CA ASN A 127 4.08 -7.07 -7.96
C ASN A 127 3.79 -5.57 -7.94
N ILE A 128 3.00 -5.16 -6.95
CA ILE A 128 2.58 -3.78 -6.72
C ILE A 128 3.48 -3.10 -5.69
N ALA A 129 3.80 -3.82 -4.62
CA ALA A 129 4.69 -3.42 -3.55
C ALA A 129 5.37 -4.65 -2.93
N TYR A 130 6.37 -4.43 -2.09
CA TYR A 130 6.85 -5.41 -1.14
C TYR A 130 7.40 -4.67 0.09
N ASP A 131 7.31 -5.31 1.26
CA ASP A 131 7.97 -4.80 2.46
C ASP A 131 9.49 -4.96 2.30
N GLY A 132 10.24 -3.86 2.39
CA GLY A 132 11.68 -3.88 2.14
C GLY A 132 12.45 -4.70 3.17
N THR A 133 11.98 -4.67 4.43
CA THR A 133 12.37 -5.48 5.62
C THR A 133 11.39 -5.12 6.76
N ALA A 134 11.41 -5.83 7.90
CA ALA A 134 10.58 -5.51 9.07
C ALA A 134 10.69 -4.05 9.59
N ASN A 135 11.79 -3.35 9.27
CA ASN A 135 12.02 -1.94 9.64
C ASN A 135 12.30 -1.04 8.42
N GLY A 136 12.06 -1.56 7.21
CA GLY A 136 12.42 -0.92 5.95
C GLY A 136 11.35 0.05 5.44
N PRO A 137 11.58 0.70 4.30
CA PRO A 137 10.50 1.39 3.61
C PRO A 137 9.49 0.39 3.06
N ILE A 138 8.25 0.85 2.93
CA ILE A 138 7.30 0.26 1.99
C ILE A 138 7.81 0.58 0.58
N LEU A 139 8.14 -0.45 -0.21
CA LEU A 139 8.72 -0.26 -1.55
C LEU A 139 7.64 -0.37 -2.62
N LEU A 140 7.14 0.77 -3.11
CA LEU A 140 6.14 0.79 -4.18
C LEU A 140 6.78 0.64 -5.56
N ASN A 141 6.18 -0.20 -6.40
CA ASN A 141 6.58 -0.34 -7.79
C ASN A 141 6.06 0.85 -8.62
N ARG A 142 6.99 1.63 -9.21
CA ARG A 142 6.66 2.80 -10.02
C ARG A 142 5.85 2.49 -11.28
N ILE A 143 5.80 1.24 -11.74
CA ILE A 143 5.04 0.86 -12.93
C ILE A 143 3.52 0.91 -12.65
N PRO A 144 2.96 0.12 -11.72
CA PRO A 144 1.55 0.22 -11.37
C PRO A 144 1.20 1.52 -10.65
N LEU A 145 2.13 2.10 -9.87
CA LEU A 145 1.88 3.35 -9.13
C LEU A 145 1.39 4.50 -10.00
N ARG A 146 1.77 4.54 -11.30
CA ARG A 146 1.30 5.56 -12.25
C ARG A 146 -0.21 5.66 -12.33
N HIS A 147 -0.91 4.54 -12.18
CA HIS A 147 -2.36 4.44 -12.35
C HIS A 147 -3.13 4.32 -11.03
N ARG A 148 -2.42 4.17 -9.90
CA ARG A 148 -3.05 4.10 -8.59
C ARG A 148 -3.52 5.49 -8.15
N ASN A 149 -4.72 5.53 -7.60
CA ASN A 149 -5.29 6.69 -6.93
C ASN A 149 -4.90 6.68 -5.44
N ALA A 150 -5.31 7.70 -4.69
CA ALA A 150 -4.98 7.84 -3.28
C ALA A 150 -5.55 6.69 -2.41
N ALA A 151 -6.78 6.22 -2.68
CA ALA A 151 -7.39 5.12 -1.92
C ALA A 151 -6.65 3.80 -2.14
N SER A 152 -6.24 3.50 -3.38
CA SER A 152 -5.43 2.33 -3.68
C SER A 152 -4.02 2.43 -3.09
N ILE A 153 -3.42 3.62 -2.97
CA ILE A 153 -2.15 3.76 -2.25
C ILE A 153 -2.38 3.55 -0.73
N ALA A 154 -3.48 4.04 -0.17
CA ALA A 154 -3.86 3.81 1.23
C ALA A 154 -4.08 2.33 1.54
N ASN A 155 -4.68 1.57 0.61
CA ASN A 155 -4.76 0.11 0.68
C ASN A 155 -3.37 -0.50 0.91
N THR A 156 -2.40 -0.11 0.08
CA THR A 156 -1.04 -0.64 0.18
C THR A 156 -0.39 -0.26 1.50
N ILE A 157 -0.53 0.99 1.96
CA ILE A 157 -0.01 1.40 3.27
C ILE A 157 -0.56 0.47 4.35
N ALA A 158 -1.88 0.31 4.43
CA ALA A 158 -2.51 -0.52 5.45
C ALA A 158 -2.14 -2.01 5.34
N HIS A 159 -2.00 -2.54 4.13
CA HIS A 159 -1.55 -3.91 3.88
C HIS A 159 -0.15 -4.16 4.44
N GLU A 160 0.79 -3.25 4.18
CA GLU A 160 2.16 -3.39 4.68
C GLU A 160 2.26 -3.10 6.19
N THR A 161 1.48 -2.15 6.73
CA THR A 161 1.35 -1.95 8.17
C THR A 161 0.82 -3.24 8.85
N ALA A 162 -0.10 -3.96 8.22
CA ALA A 162 -0.59 -5.24 8.73
C ALA A 162 0.53 -6.30 8.78
N HIS A 163 1.44 -6.33 7.81
CA HIS A 163 2.62 -7.20 7.87
C HIS A 163 3.55 -6.86 9.05
N ARG A 164 3.78 -5.59 9.32
CA ARG A 164 4.67 -5.14 10.40
C ARG A 164 4.20 -5.50 11.79
N ILE A 165 2.88 -5.58 11.99
CA ILE A 165 2.30 -6.06 13.25
C ILE A 165 2.25 -7.60 13.35
N GLY A 166 2.82 -8.31 12.37
CA GLY A 166 3.00 -9.76 12.35
C GLY A 166 1.92 -10.54 11.61
N LEU A 167 1.04 -9.90 10.84
CA LEU A 167 0.05 -10.61 10.04
C LEU A 167 0.67 -11.10 8.73
N ILE A 168 0.22 -12.26 8.26
CA ILE A 168 0.75 -12.92 7.08
C ILE A 168 -0.37 -13.38 6.15
N HIS A 169 -0.02 -13.65 4.90
CA HIS A 169 -0.90 -14.28 3.92
C HIS A 169 -0.23 -15.56 3.37
N PRO A 170 -0.32 -16.71 4.08
CA PRO A 170 0.41 -17.92 3.72
C PRO A 170 0.08 -18.48 2.34
N SER A 171 -1.09 -18.12 1.78
CA SER A 171 -1.53 -18.62 0.49
C SER A 171 -1.02 -17.80 -0.70
N SER A 172 -0.27 -16.70 -0.49
CA SER A 172 0.11 -15.78 -1.58
C SER A 172 0.92 -16.43 -2.70
N ASP A 173 1.71 -17.46 -2.38
CA ASP A 173 2.55 -18.16 -3.34
C ASP A 173 1.85 -19.38 -3.97
N ILE A 174 0.69 -19.78 -3.45
CA ILE A 174 0.00 -21.04 -3.81
C ILE A 174 -1.36 -20.77 -4.45
N ASP A 175 -2.21 -19.97 -3.80
CA ASP A 175 -3.54 -19.61 -4.27
C ASP A 175 -3.90 -18.17 -3.87
N LEU A 176 -3.74 -17.28 -4.83
CA LEU A 176 -4.02 -15.85 -4.65
C LEU A 176 -5.48 -15.56 -4.31
N LYS A 177 -6.43 -16.41 -4.72
CA LYS A 177 -7.86 -16.24 -4.38
C LYS A 177 -8.12 -16.49 -2.90
N ILE A 178 -7.37 -17.42 -2.31
CA ILE A 178 -7.40 -17.66 -0.87
C ILE A 178 -6.66 -16.51 -0.17
N ALA A 179 -5.50 -16.11 -0.68
CA ALA A 179 -4.71 -15.01 -0.12
C ALA A 179 -5.50 -13.69 -0.03
N TYR A 180 -6.33 -13.36 -1.02
CA TYR A 180 -7.19 -12.17 -0.96
C TYR A 180 -8.21 -12.16 0.20
N LYS A 181 -8.41 -13.29 0.87
CA LYS A 181 -9.23 -13.41 2.09
C LYS A 181 -8.40 -13.50 3.36
N GLU A 182 -7.08 -13.37 3.27
CA GLU A 182 -6.16 -13.41 4.41
C GLU A 182 -5.88 -12.00 4.95
N PRO A 183 -5.39 -11.87 6.20
CA PRO A 183 -5.52 -10.61 6.94
C PRO A 183 -4.94 -9.36 6.28
N PRO A 184 -3.71 -9.35 5.75
CA PRO A 184 -3.16 -8.13 5.15
C PRO A 184 -3.96 -7.64 3.94
N TYR A 185 -4.45 -8.55 3.08
CA TYR A 185 -5.26 -8.19 1.91
C TYR A 185 -6.62 -7.63 2.30
N VAL A 186 -7.27 -8.25 3.28
CA VAL A 186 -8.59 -7.81 3.77
C VAL A 186 -8.49 -6.45 4.46
N ILE A 187 -7.48 -6.25 5.31
CA ILE A 187 -7.24 -4.95 5.97
C ILE A 187 -7.04 -3.85 4.92
N GLY A 188 -6.18 -4.09 3.93
CA GLY A 188 -5.99 -3.14 2.82
C GLY A 188 -7.30 -2.83 2.10
N ALA A 189 -8.11 -3.84 1.79
CA ALA A 189 -9.40 -3.68 1.11
C ALA A 189 -10.45 -2.92 1.93
N ILE A 190 -10.54 -3.17 3.25
CA ILE A 190 -11.44 -2.42 4.14
C ILE A 190 -11.04 -0.94 4.14
N ILE A 191 -9.74 -0.64 4.28
CA ILE A 191 -9.24 0.74 4.26
C ILE A 191 -9.54 1.41 2.92
N GLU A 192 -9.30 0.73 1.78
CA GLU A 192 -9.62 1.28 0.46
C GLU A 192 -11.10 1.63 0.33
N ASN A 193 -11.98 0.76 0.81
CA ASN A 193 -13.42 0.97 0.79
C ASN A 193 -13.83 2.18 1.64
N ILE A 194 -13.29 2.32 2.85
CA ILE A 194 -13.53 3.49 3.72
C ILE A 194 -13.07 4.77 3.01
N CYS A 195 -11.92 4.76 2.36
CA CYS A 195 -11.32 5.91 1.69
C CYS A 195 -12.00 6.32 0.37
N SER A 196 -12.85 5.44 -0.18
CA SER A 196 -13.53 5.64 -1.46
C SER A 196 -14.98 6.10 -1.33
N ARG A 197 -15.51 6.14 -0.10
CA ARG A 197 -16.82 6.72 0.24
C ARG A 197 -16.71 8.25 0.31
#